data_AF-A0A9E4R1V0-F1
#
_entry.id   AF-A0A9E4R1V0-F1
#
_cell.length_a   1.000
_cell.length_b   1.000
_cell.length_c   1.000
_cell.angle_alpha   90.00
_cell.angle_beta   90.00
_cell.angle_gamma   90.00
#
_symmetry.space_group_name_H-M   'P 1'
#
loop_
_entity.id
_entity.type
_entity.pdbx_description
1 polymer ?
#
loop_
_entity_poly.entity_id
_entity_poly.type
_entity_poly.pdbx_seq_one_letter_code
_entity_poly.pdbx_strand_id
1 'polypeptide(L)'
;MKLAVLDDYQATAKDLGDWSQLPPGTEVEYFHDHIADEDQLVERLKDFDMVMGMRERTPFTRSILSRLPKLRLLMTTGLRNASFD
;
A
#
# COMPACT_ATOMS: atom_id res chain seq x y z
N MET A 1 12.90 -1.50 6.13
CA MET A 1 11.44 -1.75 6.10
C MET A 1 10.95 -1.51 4.69
N LYS A 2 9.92 -2.22 4.22
CA LYS A 2 9.37 -2.03 2.87
C LYS A 2 7.99 -1.37 2.92
N LEU A 3 7.84 -0.26 2.19
CA LEU A 3 6.59 0.47 2.00
C LEU A 3 6.12 0.32 0.55
N ALA A 4 4.91 -0.18 0.35
CA ALA A 4 4.23 -0.16 -0.95
C ALA A 4 3.33 1.06 -1.07
N VAL A 5 3.41 1.79 -2.18
CA VAL A 5 2.46 2.84 -2.57
C VAL A 5 1.63 2.30 -3.73
N LEU A 6 0.33 2.09 -3.50
CA LEU A 6 -0.56 1.43 -4.47
C LEU A 6 -1.29 2.43 -5.37
N ASP A 7 -1.64 1.97 -6.57
CA ASP A 7 -2.50 2.65 -7.53
C ASP A 7 -2.04 4.08 -7.87
N ASP A 8 -0.74 4.36 -7.86
CA ASP A 8 -0.13 5.64 -8.26
C ASP A 8 -0.11 5.79 -9.78
N TYR A 9 -1.28 5.80 -10.41
CA TYR A 9 -1.42 5.79 -11.87
C TYR A 9 -0.65 6.90 -12.59
N GLN A 10 -0.44 8.04 -11.92
CA GLN A 10 0.23 9.21 -12.51
C GLN A 10 1.72 9.26 -12.16
N ALA A 11 2.23 8.30 -11.40
CA ALA A 11 3.61 8.26 -10.90
C ALA A 11 4.02 9.54 -10.16
N THR A 12 3.09 10.17 -9.43
CA THR A 12 3.34 11.47 -8.78
C THR A 12 3.70 11.34 -7.30
N ALA A 13 3.41 10.19 -6.67
CA ALA A 13 3.64 10.04 -5.24
C ALA A 13 5.12 10.24 -4.89
N LYS A 14 6.02 9.72 -5.73
CA LYS A 14 7.47 9.86 -5.56
C LYS A 14 7.93 11.32 -5.47
N ASP A 15 7.33 12.20 -6.26
CA ASP A 15 7.76 13.60 -6.39
C ASP A 15 7.02 14.53 -5.42
N LEU A 16 5.79 14.19 -5.03
CA LEU A 16 4.94 15.03 -4.17
C LEU A 16 5.06 14.71 -2.68
N GLY A 17 5.51 13.51 -2.31
CA GLY A 17 5.71 13.12 -0.92
C GLY A 17 7.09 13.54 -0.38
N ASP A 18 7.14 13.96 0.89
CA ASP A 18 8.42 14.12 1.60
C ASP A 18 8.87 12.77 2.21
N TRP A 19 9.44 11.92 1.36
CA TRP A 19 9.91 10.59 1.75
C TRP A 19 11.18 10.63 2.61
N SER A 20 11.84 11.78 2.75
CA SER A 20 13.04 11.94 3.56
C SER A 20 12.79 11.79 5.07
N GLN A 21 11.53 11.94 5.49
CA GLN A 21 11.09 11.76 6.88
C GLN A 21 11.00 10.29 7.30
N LEU A 22 11.11 9.35 6.35
CA LEU A 22 11.05 7.94 6.66
C LEU A 22 12.32 7.48 7.40
N PRO A 23 12.21 6.48 8.29
CA PRO A 23 13.37 5.93 8.97
C PRO A 23 14.43 5.46 7.96
N PRO A 24 15.73 5.63 8.26
CA PRO A 24 16.82 5.16 7.40
C PRO A 24 16.67 3.69 7.04
N GLY A 25 16.92 3.33 5.78
CA GLY A 25 16.75 1.96 5.29
C GLY A 25 15.29 1.56 5.03
N THR A 26 14.37 2.53 4.92
CA THR A 26 13.03 2.29 4.38
C THR A 26 13.10 2.28 2.86
N GLU A 27 12.73 1.17 2.25
CA GLU A 27 12.57 1.00 0.81
C GLU A 27 11.13 1.32 0.44
N VAL A 28 10.94 2.26 -0.49
CA VAL A 28 9.61 2.63 -0.99
C VAL A 28 9.47 2.12 -2.42
N GLU A 29 8.43 1.33 -2.67
CA GLU A 29 8.08 0.80 -3.98
C GLU A 29 6.75 1.40 -4.43
N TYR A 30 6.70 1.90 -5.66
CA TYR A 30 5.54 2.58 -6.22
C TYR A 30 4.92 1.69 -7.29
N PHE A 31 3.63 1.37 -7.12
CA PHE A 31 2.86 0.59 -8.06
C PHE A 31 1.93 1.53 -8.83
N HIS A 32 2.13 1.58 -10.14
CA HIS A 32 1.38 2.44 -11.06
C HIS A 32 0.20 1.72 -11.72
N ASP A 33 -0.02 0.45 -11.36
CA ASP A 33 -1.08 -0.41 -11.84
C ASP A 33 -2.06 -0.76 -10.72
N HIS A 34 -3.19 -1.35 -11.10
CA HIS A 34 -4.19 -1.88 -10.18
C HIS A 34 -4.31 -3.38 -10.32
N ILE A 35 -4.33 -4.08 -9.19
CA ILE A 35 -4.68 -5.49 -9.10
C ILE A 35 -6.04 -5.62 -8.43
N ALA A 36 -7.01 -6.15 -9.18
CA ALA A 36 -8.32 -6.49 -8.66
C ALA A 36 -8.39 -7.90 -8.04
N ASP A 37 -7.47 -8.78 -8.44
CA ASP A 37 -7.43 -10.16 -7.96
C ASP A 37 -6.77 -10.27 -6.57
N GLU A 38 -7.48 -10.92 -5.64
CA GLU A 38 -7.03 -10.99 -4.24
C GLU A 38 -5.69 -11.73 -4.10
N ASP A 39 -5.52 -12.84 -4.81
CA ASP A 39 -4.35 -13.68 -4.69
C ASP A 39 -3.10 -12.98 -5.24
N GLN A 40 -3.24 -12.30 -6.37
CA GLN A 40 -2.17 -11.49 -6.94
C GLN A 40 -1.80 -10.31 -6.04
N LEU A 41 -2.79 -9.67 -5.40
CA LEU A 41 -2.55 -8.55 -4.49
C LEU A 41 -1.79 -9.02 -3.25
N VAL A 42 -2.22 -10.14 -2.66
CA VAL A 42 -1.54 -10.76 -1.52
C VAL A 42 -0.11 -11.15 -1.88
N GLU A 43 0.10 -11.79 -3.02
CA GLU A 43 1.42 -12.21 -3.48
C GLU A 43 2.36 -11.01 -3.66
N ARG A 44 1.86 -9.90 -4.22
CA ARG A 44 2.62 -8.65 -4.35
C ARG A 44 2.98 -8.05 -3.00
N LEU A 45 2.08 -8.10 -2.03
CA LEU A 45 2.19 -7.38 -0.76
C LEU A 45 2.80 -8.18 0.38
N LYS A 46 2.94 -9.51 0.26
CA LYS A 46 3.34 -10.41 1.37
C LYS A 46 4.66 -10.03 2.04
N ASP A 47 5.57 -9.40 1.30
CA ASP A 47 6.91 -9.02 1.78
C ASP A 47 6.99 -7.57 2.27
N PHE A 48 5.89 -6.82 2.25
CA PHE A 48 5.83 -5.43 2.70
C PHE A 48 5.47 -5.30 4.18
N ASP A 49 6.13 -4.37 4.86
CA ASP A 49 5.85 -4.03 6.25
C ASP A 49 4.73 -2.99 6.35
N MET A 50 4.60 -2.15 5.32
CA MET A 50 3.67 -1.02 5.28
C MET A 50 3.04 -0.88 3.89
N VAL A 51 1.79 -0.46 3.85
CA VAL A 51 1.07 -0.18 2.59
C VAL A 51 0.37 1.18 2.68
N MET A 52 0.57 2.01 1.66
CA MET A 52 -0.15 3.24 1.41
C MET A 52 -1.15 3.02 0.27
N GLY A 53 -2.43 2.90 0.61
CA GLY A 53 -3.51 2.81 -0.36
C GLY A 53 -4.00 4.18 -0.84
N MET A 54 -4.28 4.31 -2.14
CA MET A 54 -4.84 5.55 -2.69
C MET A 54 -6.37 5.53 -2.65
N ARG A 55 -6.94 6.22 -1.64
CA ARG A 55 -8.39 6.28 -1.43
C ARG A 55 -8.99 4.86 -1.49
N GLU A 56 -10.22 4.74 -1.96
CA GLU A 56 -10.97 3.49 -2.05
C GLU A 56 -10.58 2.59 -3.24
N ARG A 57 -9.46 2.85 -3.95
CA ARG A 57 -9.10 2.16 -5.21
C ARG A 57 -8.83 0.66 -5.04
N THR A 58 -8.18 0.28 -3.95
CA THR A 58 -7.87 -1.12 -3.63
C THR A 58 -8.55 -1.50 -2.32
N PRO A 59 -9.51 -2.45 -2.33
CA PRO A 59 -10.11 -2.95 -1.10
C PRO A 59 -9.13 -3.79 -0.28
N PHE A 60 -9.15 -3.61 1.03
CA PHE A 60 -8.45 -4.47 1.99
C PHE A 60 -9.49 -5.17 2.86
N THR A 61 -9.99 -6.29 2.35
CA THR A 61 -10.93 -7.14 3.08
C THR A 61 -10.21 -7.89 4.20
N ARG A 62 -10.97 -8.41 5.17
CA ARG A 62 -10.44 -9.33 6.19
C ARG A 62 -9.67 -10.52 5.61
N SER A 63 -10.09 -11.04 4.45
CA SER A 63 -9.40 -12.14 3.77
C SER A 63 -7.98 -11.74 3.40
N ILE A 64 -7.80 -10.60 2.70
CA ILE A 64 -6.48 -10.04 2.35
C ILE A 64 -5.64 -9.81 3.60
N LEU A 65 -6.18 -9.09 4.58
CA LEU A 65 -5.45 -8.71 5.79
C LEU A 65 -4.93 -9.93 6.57
N SER A 66 -5.72 -11.00 6.65
CA SER A 66 -5.32 -12.24 7.31
C SER A 66 -4.16 -12.97 6.62
N ARG A 67 -3.92 -12.68 5.34
CA ARG A 67 -2.89 -13.30 4.50
C ARG A 67 -1.62 -12.46 4.38
N LEU A 68 -1.58 -11.30 5.04
CA LEU A 68 -0.43 -10.39 5.06
C LEU A 68 0.18 -10.31 6.47
N PRO A 69 0.76 -11.41 7.00
CA PRO A 69 1.23 -11.46 8.39
C PRO A 69 2.39 -10.51 8.70
N LYS A 70 3.09 -10.02 7.66
CA LYS A 70 4.17 -9.04 7.79
C LYS A 70 3.65 -7.59 7.82
N LEU A 71 2.42 -7.35 7.36
CA LEU A 71 1.86 -6.00 7.31
C LEU A 71 1.63 -5.48 8.73
N ARG A 72 2.32 -4.38 9.06
CA ARG A 72 2.26 -3.73 10.39
C ARG A 72 1.48 -2.43 10.37
N LEU A 73 1.34 -1.83 9.18
CA LEU A 73 0.69 -0.54 9.00
C LEU A 73 0.02 -0.46 7.63
N LEU A 74 -1.29 -0.24 7.65
CA LEU A 74 -2.08 0.08 6.46
C LEU A 74 -2.56 1.52 6.57
N MET A 75 -2.21 2.33 5.57
CA MET A 75 -2.53 3.76 5.49
C MET A 75 -3.35 4.05 4.25
N THR A 76 -4.02 5.20 4.25
CA THR A 76 -4.74 5.69 3.09
C THR A 76 -4.62 7.20 2.95
N THR A 77 -4.77 7.70 1.73
CA THR A 77 -4.95 9.13 1.51
C THR A 77 -6.33 9.59 2.03
N GLY A 78 -6.35 10.65 2.83
CA GLY A 78 -7.58 11.20 3.41
C GLY A 78 -7.97 10.60 4.76
N LEU A 79 -9.05 11.11 5.35
CA LEU A 79 -9.41 10.85 6.76
C LEU A 79 -10.05 9.48 7.00
N ARG A 80 -10.75 8.94 6.00
CA ARG A 80 -11.49 7.66 6.09
C ARG A 80 -11.39 6.93 4.76
N ASN A 81 -11.46 5.61 4.84
CA ASN A 81 -11.52 4.70 3.69
C ASN A 81 -12.54 3.61 3.99
N ALA A 82 -13.58 3.51 3.16
CA ALA A 82 -14.66 2.56 3.34
C ALA A 82 -14.35 1.17 2.77
N SER A 83 -13.24 1.03 2.04
CA SER A 83 -12.84 -0.22 1.39
C SER A 83 -11.89 -1.06 2.26
N PHE A 84 -11.52 -0.60 3.46
CA PHE A 84 -10.70 -1.35 4.42
C PHE A 84 -11.61 -1.90 5.54
N ASP A 85 -11.51 -3.20 5.83
CA ASP A 85 -12.26 -3.93 6.90
C ASP A 85 -11.64 -3.73 8.29
#